data_AF-A0A1W1CTX4-F1
#
_entry.id   AF-A0A1W1CTX4-F1
#
_cell.length_a   1.000
_cell.length_b   1.000
_cell.length_c   1.000
_cell.angle_alpha   90.00
_cell.angle_beta   90.00
_cell.angle_gamma   90.00
#
_symmetry.space_group_name_H-M   'P 1'
#
loop_
_entity.id
_entity.type
_entity.pdbx_description
1 polymer ?
#
loop_
_entity_poly.entity_id
_entity_poly.type
_entity_poly.pdbx_seq_one_letter_code
_entity_poly.pdbx_strand_id
1 'polypeptide(L)'
;MPNEISKEYNNAMIEAFIDTPEKTLWYQLAFSKFNINGLDKIAWNWSWWGFFSGFLFLLYRKAYIPALVLFVLSITVGIIPFVGLLLMVLSGGFSTYFIYKIYKTKLHETENIVQDEETRLKTIREIGGYNQWVVWVYATIVSIIFLSILIPLLAVL
;
A
#
# COMPACT_ATOMS: atom_id res chain seq x y z
N MET A 1 -2.02 -11.08 26.59
CA MET A 1 -2.43 -11.66 25.28
C MET A 1 -3.70 -10.97 24.85
N PRO A 2 -3.85 -10.53 23.60
CA PRO A 2 -5.15 -10.08 23.11
C PRO A 2 -6.15 -11.23 23.29
N ASN A 3 -7.35 -10.93 23.81
CA ASN A 3 -8.46 -11.89 23.85
C ASN A 3 -8.73 -12.39 22.41
N GLU A 4 -9.04 -13.68 22.20
CA GLU A 4 -9.31 -14.23 20.85
C GLU A 4 -10.37 -13.42 20.10
N ILE A 5 -11.41 -12.97 20.81
CA ILE A 5 -12.47 -12.09 20.29
C ILE A 5 -11.88 -10.79 19.70
N SER A 6 -10.91 -10.18 20.39
CA SER A 6 -10.26 -8.95 19.91
C SER A 6 -9.37 -9.19 18.69
N LYS A 7 -8.80 -10.39 18.56
CA LYS A 7 -7.95 -10.75 17.42
C LYS A 7 -8.80 -10.98 16.18
N GLU A 8 -9.93 -11.67 16.33
CA GLU A 8 -10.89 -11.92 15.26
C GLU A 8 -11.48 -10.61 14.72
N TYR A 9 -11.93 -9.72 15.61
CA TYR A 9 -12.39 -8.38 15.25
C TYR A 9 -11.34 -7.59 14.46
N ASN A 10 -10.10 -7.53 14.95
CA ASN A 10 -9.02 -6.84 14.25
C ASN A 10 -8.75 -7.42 12.86
N ASN A 11 -8.77 -8.74 12.73
CA ASN A 11 -8.56 -9.40 11.45
C ASN A 11 -9.68 -9.09 10.45
N ALA A 12 -10.93 -9.06 10.91
CA ALA A 12 -12.09 -8.70 10.10
C ALA A 12 -12.03 -7.23 9.64
N MET A 13 -11.61 -6.32 10.51
CA MET A 13 -11.42 -4.90 10.16
C MET A 13 -10.28 -4.71 9.15
N ILE A 14 -9.18 -5.45 9.28
CA ILE A 14 -8.12 -5.45 8.27
C ILE A 14 -8.68 -5.99 6.95
N GLU A 15 -9.35 -7.14 6.96
CA GLU A 15 -9.92 -7.73 5.75
C GLU A 15 -10.86 -6.77 5.02
N ALA A 16 -11.79 -6.15 5.76
CA ALA A 16 -12.67 -5.12 5.23
C ALA A 16 -11.88 -3.97 4.61
N PHE A 17 -10.85 -3.47 5.30
CA PHE A 17 -10.05 -2.35 4.81
C PHE A 17 -9.19 -2.71 3.59
N ILE A 18 -8.67 -3.95 3.52
CA ILE A 18 -7.84 -4.39 2.39
C ILE A 18 -8.71 -4.65 1.16
N ASP A 19 -9.87 -5.29 1.34
CA ASP A 19 -10.84 -5.63 0.29
C ASP A 19 -10.24 -6.41 -0.89
N THR A 20 -9.22 -7.23 -0.61
CA THR A 20 -8.59 -8.17 -1.55
C THR A 20 -8.29 -9.47 -0.80
N PRO A 21 -9.22 -10.45 -0.78
CA PRO A 21 -9.12 -11.65 0.05
C PRO A 21 -7.78 -12.40 -0.11
N GLU A 22 -7.27 -12.46 -1.34
CA GLU A 22 -6.03 -13.15 -1.67
C GLU A 22 -4.77 -12.51 -1.06
N LYS A 23 -4.84 -11.24 -0.65
CA LYS A 23 -3.71 -10.50 -0.03
C LYS A 23 -3.91 -10.21 1.45
N THR A 24 -5.12 -10.42 1.98
CA THR A 24 -5.50 -10.06 3.36
C THR A 24 -4.54 -10.64 4.39
N LEU A 25 -4.23 -11.95 4.30
CA LEU A 25 -3.32 -12.61 5.25
C LEU A 25 -1.94 -11.96 5.28
N TRP A 26 -1.41 -11.56 4.12
CA TRP A 26 -0.12 -10.89 4.02
C TRP A 26 -0.14 -9.53 4.73
N TYR A 27 -1.24 -8.77 4.61
CA TYR A 27 -1.40 -7.50 5.32
C TYR A 27 -1.58 -7.67 6.82
N GLN A 28 -2.34 -8.68 7.28
CA GLN A 28 -2.46 -8.99 8.71
C GLN A 28 -1.09 -9.30 9.34
N LEU A 29 -0.25 -10.08 8.64
CA LEU A 29 1.12 -10.37 9.06
C LEU A 29 2.04 -9.14 8.98
N ALA A 30 1.84 -8.25 8.02
CA ALA A 30 2.61 -7.00 7.94
C ALA A 30 2.24 -6.06 9.08
N PHE A 31 0.94 -5.87 9.33
CA PHE A 31 0.43 -4.94 10.34
C PHE A 31 0.79 -5.38 11.76
N SER A 32 0.81 -6.70 12.02
CA SER A 32 1.27 -7.22 13.32
C SER A 32 2.74 -6.92 13.60
N LYS A 33 3.60 -6.74 12.59
CA LYS A 33 4.99 -6.29 12.77
C LYS A 33 5.10 -4.81 13.09
N PHE A 34 4.11 -4.02 12.68
CA PHE A 34 4.09 -2.56 12.88
C PHE A 34 3.47 -2.15 14.20
N ASN A 35 2.83 -3.07 14.91
CA ASN A 35 2.26 -2.82 16.24
C ASN A 35 2.84 -3.81 17.25
N ILE A 36 3.64 -3.31 18.19
CA ILE A 36 4.18 -4.13 19.27
C ILE A 36 3.56 -3.63 20.57
N ASN A 37 2.64 -4.42 21.14
CA ASN A 37 1.96 -4.10 22.40
C ASN A 37 1.26 -2.72 22.39
N GLY A 38 0.63 -2.35 21.28
CA GLY A 38 -0.06 -1.06 21.14
C GLY A 38 0.83 0.09 20.67
N LEU A 39 2.16 -0.11 20.64
CA LEU A 39 3.10 0.89 20.14
C LEU A 39 3.35 0.70 18.65
N ASP A 40 3.11 1.76 17.88
CA ASP A 40 3.43 1.82 16.45
C ASP A 40 4.94 1.85 16.25
N LYS A 41 5.46 0.93 15.43
CA LYS A 41 6.87 0.86 15.04
C LYS A 41 6.98 0.78 13.52
N ILE A 42 7.88 1.58 12.95
CA ILE A 42 8.30 1.41 11.56
C ILE A 42 9.12 0.12 11.48
N ALA A 43 8.69 -0.82 10.65
CA ALA A 43 9.43 -2.03 10.36
C ALA A 43 9.53 -2.25 8.84
N TRP A 44 10.56 -2.97 8.43
CA TRP A 44 10.72 -3.36 7.04
C TRP A 44 9.76 -4.51 6.70
N ASN A 45 8.95 -4.34 5.65
CA ASN A 45 8.11 -5.41 5.12
C ASN A 45 8.04 -5.34 3.59
N TRP A 46 8.82 -6.21 2.94
CA TRP A 46 9.04 -6.20 1.50
C TRP A 46 7.78 -6.44 0.67
N SER A 47 7.49 -5.52 -0.25
CA SER A 47 6.46 -5.60 -1.27
C SER A 47 7.07 -5.44 -2.65
N TRP A 48 6.97 -6.47 -3.48
CA TRP A 48 7.36 -6.39 -4.90
C TRP A 48 6.56 -5.32 -5.64
N TRP A 49 5.29 -5.17 -5.30
CA TRP A 49 4.45 -4.14 -5.89
C TRP A 49 4.93 -2.75 -5.48
N GLY A 50 5.31 -2.55 -4.23
CA GLY A 50 5.90 -1.28 -3.76
C GLY A 50 7.25 -0.97 -4.45
N PHE A 51 8.05 -2.00 -4.71
CA PHE A 51 9.34 -1.84 -5.39
C PHE A 51 9.18 -1.41 -6.85
N PHE A 52 8.36 -2.12 -7.64
CA PHE A 52 8.23 -1.86 -9.08
C PHE A 52 7.28 -0.73 -9.45
N SER A 53 6.25 -0.47 -8.64
CA SER A 53 5.24 0.54 -8.96
C SER A 53 5.42 1.85 -8.18
N GLY A 54 6.26 1.86 -7.14
CA GLY A 54 6.58 3.07 -6.38
C GLY A 54 5.33 3.75 -5.81
N PHE A 55 5.14 5.02 -6.14
CA PHE A 55 3.98 5.80 -5.72
C PHE A 55 2.64 5.22 -6.18
N LEU A 56 2.60 4.48 -7.30
CA LEU A 56 1.37 3.86 -7.80
C LEU A 56 0.86 2.77 -6.85
N PHE A 57 1.73 2.11 -6.07
CA PHE A 57 1.29 1.19 -5.03
C PHE A 57 0.45 1.91 -3.97
N LEU A 58 0.97 3.03 -3.47
CA LEU A 58 0.30 3.84 -2.46
C LEU A 58 -0.99 4.43 -3.02
N LEU A 59 -0.98 4.92 -4.27
CA LEU A 59 -2.16 5.44 -4.95
C LEU A 59 -3.25 4.38 -5.15
N TYR A 60 -2.84 3.17 -5.55
CA TYR A 60 -3.72 2.00 -5.66
C TYR A 60 -4.39 1.70 -4.33
N ARG A 61 -3.69 1.82 -3.20
CA ARG A 61 -4.23 1.59 -1.85
C ARG A 61 -4.83 2.82 -1.17
N LYS A 62 -5.22 3.83 -1.96
CA LYS A 62 -5.82 5.10 -1.50
C LYS A 62 -4.95 5.86 -0.48
N ALA A 63 -3.65 5.59 -0.44
CA ALA A 63 -2.67 6.30 0.38
C ALA A 63 -2.19 7.57 -0.33
N TYR A 64 -3.12 8.51 -0.57
CA TYR A 64 -2.91 9.66 -1.46
C TYR A 64 -1.77 10.59 -1.04
N ILE A 65 -1.68 10.93 0.25
CA ILE A 65 -0.62 11.83 0.74
C ILE A 65 0.77 11.18 0.61
N PRO A 66 1.01 9.96 1.12
CA PRO A 66 2.26 9.23 0.85
C PRO A 66 2.55 9.03 -0.64
N ALA A 67 1.54 8.75 -1.46
CA ALA A 67 1.69 8.60 -2.89
C ALA A 67 2.20 9.89 -3.56
N LEU A 68 1.61 11.04 -3.20
CA LEU A 68 2.03 12.34 -3.73
C LEU A 68 3.47 12.68 -3.34
N VAL A 69 3.83 12.45 -2.07
CA VAL A 69 5.21 12.66 -1.58
C VAL A 69 6.19 11.78 -2.35
N LEU A 70 5.89 10.49 -2.49
CA LEU A 70 6.77 9.56 -3.19
C LEU A 70 6.87 9.87 -4.70
N PHE A 71 5.78 10.36 -5.31
CA PHE A 71 5.79 10.85 -6.69
C PHE A 71 6.75 12.04 -6.86
N VAL A 72 6.63 13.07 -6.02
CA VAL A 72 7.52 14.24 -6.06
C VAL A 72 8.98 13.84 -5.79
N LEU A 73 9.23 12.90 -4.87
CA LEU A 73 10.58 12.37 -4.66
C LEU A 73 11.08 11.64 -5.92
N SER A 74 10.25 10.81 -6.54
CA SER A 74 10.66 10.03 -7.72
C SER A 74 11.09 10.91 -8.89
N ILE A 75 10.44 12.06 -9.11
CA ILE A 75 10.81 12.99 -10.18
C ILE A 75 12.04 13.86 -9.83
N THR A 76 12.23 14.19 -8.55
CA THR A 76 13.32 15.09 -8.12
C THR A 76 14.64 14.35 -7.94
N VAL A 77 14.63 13.18 -7.32
CA VAL A 77 15.86 12.40 -7.06
C VAL A 77 16.11 11.29 -8.07
N GLY A 78 15.12 10.96 -8.91
CA GLY A 78 15.23 9.89 -9.92
C GLY A 78 16.24 10.16 -11.03
N ILE A 79 16.64 11.42 -11.23
CA ILE A 79 17.66 11.82 -12.22
C ILE A 79 19.07 11.45 -11.74
N ILE A 80 19.26 11.33 -10.42
CA ILE A 80 20.57 11.02 -9.85
C ILE A 80 20.83 9.51 -9.98
N PRO A 81 21.95 9.09 -10.63
CA PRO A 81 22.29 7.68 -10.76
C PRO A 81 22.26 6.95 -9.41
N PHE A 82 21.74 5.71 -9.39
CA PHE A 82 21.60 4.83 -8.22
C PHE A 82 20.63 5.31 -7.12
N VAL A 83 20.34 6.60 -6.99
CA VAL A 83 19.37 7.12 -6.01
C VAL A 83 17.95 6.67 -6.35
N GLY A 84 17.61 6.61 -7.64
CA GLY A 84 16.35 6.03 -8.10
C GLY A 84 16.16 4.58 -7.62
N LEU A 85 17.20 3.74 -7.73
CA LEU A 85 17.17 2.36 -7.26
C LEU A 85 17.02 2.30 -5.73
N LEU A 86 17.74 3.14 -4.98
CA LEU A 86 17.59 3.24 -3.54
C LEU A 86 16.14 3.61 -3.16
N LEU A 87 15.54 4.58 -3.86
CA LEU A 87 14.15 4.97 -3.64
C LEU A 87 13.16 3.82 -3.92
N MET A 88 13.40 3.02 -4.97
CA MET A 88 12.61 1.83 -5.25
C MET A 88 12.71 0.79 -4.12
N VAL A 89 13.92 0.54 -3.62
CA VAL A 89 14.16 -0.36 -2.48
C VAL A 89 13.43 0.12 -1.23
N LEU A 90 13.56 1.41 -0.89
CA LEU A 90 12.84 2.02 0.24
C LEU A 90 11.32 1.95 0.05
N SER A 91 10.82 2.21 -1.15
CA SER A 91 9.40 2.08 -1.49
C SER A 91 8.92 0.64 -1.29
N GLY A 92 9.68 -0.35 -1.74
CA GLY A 92 9.36 -1.77 -1.56
C GLY A 92 9.32 -2.18 -0.09
N GLY A 93 10.22 -1.66 0.74
CA GLY A 93 10.29 -2.01 2.16
C GLY A 93 9.32 -1.28 3.08
N PHE A 94 9.00 -0.01 2.79
CA PHE A 94 8.28 0.86 3.73
C PHE A 94 6.88 1.28 3.28
N SER A 95 6.50 1.13 2.00
CA SER A 95 5.18 1.59 1.54
C SER A 95 4.00 0.96 2.30
N THR A 96 4.15 -0.30 2.70
CA THR A 96 3.14 -1.03 3.49
C THR A 96 2.88 -0.39 4.85
N TYR A 97 3.89 0.25 5.46
CA TYR A 97 3.73 0.95 6.72
C TYR A 97 2.81 2.18 6.59
N PHE A 98 2.87 2.91 5.47
CA PHE A 98 1.97 4.03 5.24
C PHE A 98 0.51 3.57 5.10
N ILE A 99 0.28 2.42 4.46
CA ILE A 99 -1.05 1.80 4.39
C ILE A 99 -1.56 1.44 5.80
N TYR A 100 -0.69 0.90 6.65
CA TYR A 100 -1.01 0.62 8.06
C TYR A 100 -1.42 1.88 8.84
N LYS A 101 -0.69 2.99 8.67
CA LYS A 101 -1.02 4.27 9.35
C LYS A 101 -2.40 4.79 8.93
N ILE A 102 -2.73 4.68 7.65
CA ILE A 102 -4.04 5.10 7.13
C ILE A 102 -5.13 4.18 7.68
N TYR A 103 -4.92 2.87 7.66
CA TYR A 103 -5.82 1.89 8.28
C TYR A 103 -6.13 2.26 9.74
N LYS A 104 -5.09 2.48 10.56
CA LYS A 104 -5.24 2.85 11.98
C LYS A 104 -6.05 4.13 12.17
N THR A 105 -5.78 5.13 11.33
CA THR A 105 -6.49 6.42 11.38
C THR A 105 -7.97 6.23 11.04
N LYS A 106 -8.26 5.50 9.96
CA LYS A 106 -9.63 5.23 9.51
C LYS A 106 -10.41 4.33 10.47
N LEU A 107 -9.76 3.33 11.05
CA LEU A 107 -10.36 2.50 12.08
C LEU A 107 -10.75 3.34 13.30
N HIS A 108 -9.82 4.13 13.83
CA HIS A 108 -10.08 4.97 14.99
C HIS A 108 -11.18 6.01 14.73
N GLU A 109 -11.16 6.67 13.56
CA GLU A 109 -12.25 7.58 13.15
C GLU A 109 -13.61 6.86 13.13
N THR A 110 -13.65 5.66 12.55
CA THR A 110 -14.89 4.89 12.40
C THR A 110 -15.41 4.38 13.75
N GLU A 111 -14.54 3.86 14.62
CA GLU A 111 -14.90 3.36 15.95
C GLU A 111 -15.45 4.46 16.87
N ASN A 112 -14.98 5.70 16.70
CA ASN A 112 -15.48 6.85 17.46
C ASN A 112 -16.86 7.34 16.99
N ILE A 113 -17.20 7.14 15.71
CA ILE A 113 -18.44 7.66 15.12
C ILE A 113 -19.54 6.59 15.13
N VAL A 114 -19.20 5.36 14.77
CA VAL A 114 -20.13 4.25 14.59
C VAL A 114 -20.04 3.34 15.80
N GLN A 115 -21.15 3.04 16.45
CA GLN A 115 -21.16 2.14 17.62
C GLN A 115 -21.38 0.67 17.24
N ASP A 116 -22.20 0.43 16.23
CA ASP A 116 -22.55 -0.90 15.74
C ASP A 116 -21.41 -1.53 14.91
N GLU A 117 -21.05 -2.77 15.22
CA GLU A 117 -19.93 -3.49 14.61
C GLU A 117 -20.16 -3.80 13.12
N GLU A 118 -21.37 -4.22 12.75
CA GLU A 118 -21.70 -4.53 11.36
C GLU A 118 -21.58 -3.28 10.49
N THR A 119 -22.07 -2.17 11.00
CA THR A 119 -21.98 -0.86 10.35
C THR A 119 -20.53 -0.38 10.27
N ARG A 120 -19.70 -0.63 11.30
CA ARG A 120 -18.24 -0.35 11.24
C ARG A 120 -17.57 -1.13 10.12
N LEU A 121 -17.84 -2.44 10.02
CA LEU A 121 -17.26 -3.30 8.98
C LEU A 121 -17.61 -2.81 7.58
N LYS A 122 -18.88 -2.47 7.34
CA LYS A 122 -19.33 -1.90 6.06
C LYS A 122 -18.63 -0.57 5.75
N THR A 123 -18.58 0.32 6.73
CA THR A 123 -17.93 1.64 6.59
C THR A 123 -16.44 1.48 6.25
N ILE A 124 -15.72 0.61 6.97
CA ILE A 124 -14.30 0.35 6.74
C ILE A 124 -14.04 -0.23 5.34
N ARG A 125 -14.92 -1.11 4.87
CA ARG A 125 -14.84 -1.67 3.52
C ARG A 125 -15.01 -0.60 2.45
N GLU A 126 -15.98 0.30 2.61
CA GLU A 126 -16.25 1.38 1.65
C GLU A 126 -15.11 2.41 1.56
N ILE A 127 -14.60 2.86 2.71
CA ILE A 127 -13.52 3.88 2.74
C ILE A 127 -12.15 3.26 2.42
N GLY A 128 -11.98 1.97 2.71
CA GLY A 128 -10.78 1.19 2.39
C GLY A 128 -10.73 0.74 0.92
N GLY A 129 -10.21 -0.45 0.71
CA GLY A 129 -10.08 -1.08 -0.60
C GLY A 129 -8.99 -0.47 -1.48
N TYR A 130 -9.25 -0.43 -2.78
CA TYR A 130 -8.26 -0.04 -3.78
C TYR A 130 -8.87 0.64 -5.00
N ASN A 131 -8.01 1.33 -5.76
CA ASN A 131 -8.36 2.03 -7.00
C ASN A 131 -7.97 1.19 -8.22
N GLN A 132 -8.89 0.40 -8.77
CA GLN A 132 -8.61 -0.50 -9.91
C GLN A 132 -8.05 0.21 -11.14
N TRP A 133 -8.46 1.46 -11.39
CA TRP A 133 -7.95 2.27 -12.51
C TRP A 133 -6.42 2.47 -12.49
N VAL A 134 -5.80 2.41 -11.31
CA VAL A 134 -4.34 2.57 -11.16
C VAL A 134 -3.58 1.41 -11.82
N VAL A 135 -4.19 0.21 -11.89
CA VAL A 135 -3.59 -0.94 -12.57
C VAL A 135 -3.48 -0.67 -14.07
N TRP A 136 -4.50 -0.06 -14.68
CA TRP A 136 -4.49 0.31 -16.10
C TRP A 136 -3.45 1.41 -16.39
N VAL A 137 -3.31 2.38 -15.49
CA VAL A 137 -2.27 3.41 -15.60
C VAL A 137 -0.88 2.78 -15.50
N TYR A 138 -0.65 1.89 -14.54
CA TYR A 138 0.60 1.17 -14.41
C TYR A 138 0.92 0.34 -15.67
N ALA A 139 -0.04 -0.44 -16.16
CA ALA A 139 0.11 -1.25 -17.36
C ALA A 139 0.49 -0.38 -18.58
N THR A 140 -0.18 0.77 -18.74
CA THR A 140 0.10 1.72 -19.83
C THR A 140 1.54 2.25 -19.75
N ILE A 141 1.99 2.67 -18.56
CA ILE A 141 3.36 3.17 -18.36
C ILE A 141 4.39 2.09 -18.70
N VAL A 142 4.20 0.86 -18.19
CA VAL A 142 5.11 -0.26 -18.45
C VAL A 142 5.16 -0.61 -19.93
N SER A 143 4.01 -0.63 -20.62
CA SER A 143 3.95 -0.89 -22.06
C SER A 143 4.69 0.19 -22.87
N ILE A 144 4.54 1.47 -22.53
CA ILE A 144 5.27 2.56 -23.18
C ILE A 144 6.78 2.41 -22.98
N ILE A 145 7.23 2.14 -21.76
CA ILE A 145 8.66 1.91 -21.46
C ILE A 145 9.19 0.72 -22.25
N PHE A 146 8.47 -0.40 -22.26
CA PHE A 146 8.87 -1.59 -22.99
C PHE A 146 9.00 -1.33 -24.50
N LEU A 147 8.02 -0.67 -25.11
CA LEU A 147 8.06 -0.31 -26.53
C LEU A 147 9.20 0.66 -26.87
N SER A 148 9.48 1.61 -25.97
CA SER A 148 10.58 2.57 -26.15
C SER A 148 11.97 1.91 -26.23
N ILE A 149 12.12 0.73 -25.61
CA ILE A 149 13.36 -0.05 -25.64
C ILE A 149 13.35 -1.06 -26.80
N LEU A 150 12.21 -1.72 -27.03
CA LEU A 150 12.07 -2.77 -28.05
C LEU A 150 12.22 -2.27 -29.48
N ILE A 151 11.61 -1.11 -29.81
CA ILE A 151 11.60 -0.59 -31.19
C ILE A 151 13.03 -0.27 -31.67
N PRO A 152 13.87 0.48 -30.92
CA PRO A 152 15.25 0.69 -31.30
C PRO A 152 16.06 -0.61 -31.40
N LEU A 153 15.83 -1.56 -30.49
CA LEU A 153 16.55 -2.84 -30.50
C LEU A 153 16.29 -3.64 -31.77
N LEU A 154 15.03 -3.71 -32.22
CA LEU A 154 14.65 -4.38 -33.47
C LEU A 154 15.20 -3.67 -34.72
N ALA A 155 15.45 -2.36 -34.66
CA ALA A 155 16.02 -1.61 -35.77
C ALA A 155 17.54 -1.84 -35.95
N VAL A 156 18.21 -2.44 -34.97
CA VAL A 156 19.66 -2.68 -34.94
C VAL A 156 20.02 -4.16 -35.12
N LEU A 157 19.03 -5.06 -35.10
CA LEU A 157 19.15 -6.50 -35.38
C LEU A 157 18.88 -6.80 -36.86
#